data_AF-A0AA51C7J0-F1
#
_entry.id   AF-A0AA51C7J0-F1
#
_cell.length_a   1.000
_cell.length_b   1.000
_cell.length_c   1.000
_cell.angle_alpha   90.00
_cell.angle_beta   90.00
_cell.angle_gamma   90.00
#
_symmetry.space_group_name_H-M   'P 1'
#
loop_
_entity.id
_entity.type
_entity.pdbx_description
1 polymer ?
#
loop_
_entity_poly.entity_id
_entity_poly.type
_entity_poly.pdbx_seq_one_letter_code
_entity_poly.pdbx_strand_id
1 'polypeptide(L)'
;MISFVIAWYIQDLLRVFSSGHFLVPEIFLLVLLYSALKNHEEGISILWIGFIGGLLWDLRWPGLIGVSSGLYVVSIFFARWIWFSLPSSARSITAFGLLVWSSHLLLTFIRLLMWGFREQTILKAFLVQQAVLIPMVMFACLLYAWRTEQNDV
;
A
#
# COMPACT_ATOMS: atom_id res chain seq x y z
N MET A 1 4.65 -14.80 4.27
CA MET A 1 4.81 -14.26 5.65
C MET A 1 6.07 -13.43 5.81
N ILE A 2 7.27 -13.94 5.49
CA ILE A 2 8.53 -13.22 5.72
C ILE A 2 8.60 -11.85 4.99
N SER A 3 8.07 -11.77 3.76
CA SER A 3 8.03 -10.54 2.97
C SER A 3 7.22 -9.43 3.64
N PHE A 4 6.15 -9.76 4.36
CA PHE A 4 5.34 -8.78 5.09
C PHE A 4 6.11 -8.22 6.28
N VAL A 5 6.81 -9.08 7.02
CA VAL A 5 7.64 -8.67 8.16
C VAL A 5 8.77 -7.76 7.68
N ILE A 6 9.47 -8.15 6.61
CA ILE A 6 10.55 -7.34 6.02
C ILE A 6 10.00 -5.99 5.54
N ALA A 7 8.88 -5.97 4.82
CA ALA A 7 8.28 -4.73 4.33
C ALA A 7 7.87 -3.79 5.48
N TRP A 8 7.29 -4.35 6.54
CA TRP A 8 6.93 -3.59 7.74
C TRP A 8 8.16 -2.97 8.41
N TYR A 9 9.23 -3.75 8.60
CA TYR A 9 10.47 -3.24 9.19
C TYR A 9 11.20 -2.24 8.31
N ILE A 10 11.22 -2.42 6.98
CA ILE A 10 11.82 -1.43 6.06
C ILE A 10 11.06 -0.11 6.18
N GLN A 11 9.73 -0.15 6.16
CA GLN A 11 8.90 1.04 6.35
C GLN A 11 9.18 1.71 7.71
N ASP A 12 9.28 0.91 8.78
CA ASP A 12 9.61 1.40 10.12
C ASP A 12 11.00 2.05 10.19
N LEU A 13 12.02 1.42 9.61
CA LEU A 13 13.37 1.98 9.56
C LEU A 13 13.41 3.29 8.79
N LEU A 14 12.75 3.38 7.63
CA LEU A 14 12.66 4.62 6.87
C LEU A 14 11.98 5.75 7.68
N ARG A 15 11.03 5.40 8.55
CA ARG A 15 10.37 6.35 9.46
C ARG A 15 11.27 6.83 10.57
N VAL A 16 12.11 5.96 11.12
CA VAL A 16 13.17 6.34 12.06
C VAL A 16 14.16 7.29 11.37
N PHE A 17 14.67 6.93 10.19
CA PHE A 17 15.64 7.76 9.46
C PHE A 17 15.09 9.10 9.01
N SER A 18 13.79 9.20 8.72
CA SER A 18 13.18 10.47 8.35
C SER A 18 12.96 11.38 9.56
N SER A 19 13.15 10.90 10.79
CA SER A 19 12.84 11.60 12.06
C SER A 19 11.42 12.21 12.07
N GLY A 20 10.50 11.65 11.27
CA GLY A 20 9.16 12.19 11.07
C GLY A 20 9.06 13.44 10.19
N HIS A 21 10.16 13.96 9.63
CA HIS A 21 10.17 15.13 8.73
C HIS A 21 9.60 14.83 7.34
N PHE A 22 9.71 13.57 6.89
CA PHE A 22 9.16 13.12 5.62
C PHE A 22 8.12 12.03 5.84
N LEU A 23 7.04 12.10 5.05
CA LEU A 23 6.11 10.99 4.91
C LEU A 23 6.84 9.83 4.24
N VAL A 24 6.78 8.68 4.90
CA VAL A 24 7.46 7.47 4.44
C VAL A 24 6.54 6.76 3.46
N PRO A 25 7.05 6.27 2.33
CA PRO A 25 6.23 5.50 1.40
C PRO A 25 5.64 4.26 2.07
N GLU A 26 4.39 3.92 1.75
CA GLU A 26 3.67 2.77 2.32
C GLU A 26 4.12 1.43 1.71
N ILE A 27 5.38 1.06 1.95
CA ILE A 27 5.97 -0.18 1.43
C ILE A 27 5.22 -1.41 1.95
N PHE A 28 4.74 -1.37 3.19
CA PHE A 28 3.97 -2.46 3.76
C PHE A 28 2.64 -2.66 3.02
N LEU A 29 1.90 -1.58 2.75
CA LEU A 29 0.66 -1.65 1.98
C LEU A 29 0.91 -2.12 0.55
N LEU A 30 2.00 -1.69 -0.10
CA LEU A 30 2.38 -2.15 -1.43
C LEU A 30 2.51 -3.68 -1.49
N VAL A 31 3.22 -4.28 -0.52
CA VAL A 31 3.42 -5.74 -0.47
C VAL A 31 2.13 -6.48 -0.11
N LEU A 32 1.29 -5.90 0.75
CA LEU A 32 -0.04 -6.44 1.06
C LEU A 32 -0.93 -6.47 -0.19
N LEU A 33 -1.02 -5.36 -0.92
CA LEU A 33 -1.82 -5.27 -2.14
C LEU A 33 -1.30 -6.19 -3.24
N TYR A 34 0.02 -6.22 -3.46
CA TYR A 34 0.63 -7.14 -4.43
C TYR A 34 0.25 -8.60 -4.13
N SER A 35 0.37 -9.02 -2.87
CA SER A 35 0.03 -10.39 -2.46
C SER A 35 -1.48 -10.65 -2.53
N ALA A 36 -2.28 -9.66 -2.15
CA ALA A 36 -3.74 -9.73 -2.11
C ALA A 36 -4.36 -9.85 -3.50
N LEU A 37 -3.82 -9.17 -4.51
CA LEU A 37 -4.37 -9.24 -5.87
C LEU A 37 -3.90 -10.49 -6.62
N LYS A 38 -2.77 -11.07 -6.20
CA LYS A 38 -2.18 -12.25 -6.83
C LYS A 38 -2.87 -13.55 -6.42
N ASN A 39 -3.16 -13.75 -5.14
CA ASN A 39 -3.65 -15.02 -4.61
C ASN A 39 -5.12 -14.93 -4.22
N HIS A 40 -6.00 -15.72 -4.86
CA HIS A 40 -7.42 -15.72 -4.51
C HIS A 40 -7.67 -16.27 -3.09
N GLU A 41 -6.95 -17.33 -2.70
CA GLU A 41 -7.18 -18.08 -1.46
C GLU A 41 -6.67 -17.40 -0.19
N GLU A 42 -5.64 -16.56 -0.30
CA GLU A 42 -4.96 -15.94 0.86
C GLU A 42 -5.62 -14.62 1.34
N GLY A 43 -6.82 -14.29 0.86
CA GLY A 43 -7.44 -12.99 1.13
C GLY A 43 -7.64 -12.69 2.62
N ILE A 44 -8.13 -13.66 3.39
CA ILE A 44 -8.43 -13.49 4.81
C ILE A 44 -7.14 -13.34 5.64
N SER A 45 -6.11 -14.14 5.35
CA SER A 45 -4.85 -14.05 6.07
C SER A 45 -4.16 -12.71 5.81
N ILE A 46 -4.19 -12.21 4.57
CA ILE A 46 -3.61 -10.91 4.22
C ILE A 46 -4.37 -9.75 4.89
N LEU A 47 -5.70 -9.84 5.00
CA LEU A 47 -6.50 -8.86 5.76
C LEU A 47 -6.09 -8.81 7.24
N TRP A 48 -5.91 -9.97 7.89
CA TRP A 48 -5.45 -10.02 9.28
C TRP A 48 -4.02 -9.49 9.45
N ILE A 49 -3.12 -9.81 8.51
CA ILE A 49 -1.75 -9.28 8.52
C ILE A 49 -1.77 -7.75 8.36
N GLY A 50 -2.60 -7.22 7.46
CA GLY A 50 -2.80 -5.78 7.29
C GLY A 50 -3.37 -5.12 8.55
N PHE A 51 -4.39 -5.73 9.17
CA PHE A 51 -4.99 -5.26 10.41
C PHE A 51 -3.95 -5.17 11.55
N ILE A 52 -3.23 -6.27 11.81
CA ILE A 52 -2.24 -6.35 12.88
C ILE A 52 -1.07 -5.41 12.58
N GLY A 53 -0.55 -5.41 11.36
CA GLY A 53 0.58 -4.56 10.98
C GLY A 53 0.24 -3.07 11.07
N GLY A 54 -0.99 -2.68 10.71
CA GLY A 54 -1.49 -1.32 10.88
C GLY A 54 -1.68 -0.94 12.35
N LEU A 55 -2.18 -1.86 13.18
CA LEU A 55 -2.33 -1.61 14.61
C LEU A 55 -0.96 -1.43 15.29
N LEU A 56 0.02 -2.29 14.97
CA LEU A 56 1.38 -2.17 15.47
C LEU A 56 2.04 -0.86 15.02
N TRP A 57 1.74 -0.40 13.81
CA TRP A 57 2.21 0.89 13.31
C TRP A 57 1.65 2.04 14.16
N ASP A 58 0.35 2.06 14.41
CA ASP A 58 -0.31 3.12 15.17
C ASP A 58 0.08 3.10 16.66
N LEU A 59 0.41 1.93 17.23
CA LEU A 59 0.92 1.83 18.60
C LEU A 59 2.35 2.34 18.74
N ARG A 60 3.14 2.28 17.67
CA ARG A 60 4.55 2.66 17.67
C ARG A 60 4.77 4.13 17.36
N TRP A 61 4.01 4.68 16.41
CA TRP A 61 4.19 6.04 15.92
C TRP A 61 3.03 6.94 16.35
N PRO A 62 3.28 8.25 16.59
CA PRO A 62 2.21 9.19 16.97
C PRO A 62 1.09 9.21 15.92
N GLY A 63 -0.14 8.95 16.35
CA GLY A 63 -1.32 8.88 15.49
C GLY A 63 -2.56 8.42 16.24
N LEU A 64 -3.69 8.35 15.53
CA LEU A 64 -4.91 7.76 16.07
C LEU A 64 -4.84 6.23 15.96
N ILE A 65 -4.96 5.55 17.09
CA ILE A 65 -4.92 4.09 17.17
C ILE A 65 -6.01 3.49 16.28
N GLY A 66 -5.61 2.57 15.39
CA GLY A 66 -6.52 1.81 14.53
C GLY A 66 -6.78 2.44 13.17
N VAL A 67 -6.32 3.67 12.91
CA VAL A 67 -6.50 4.29 11.60
C VAL A 67 -5.70 3.57 10.52
N SER A 68 -4.43 3.27 10.74
CA SER A 68 -3.64 2.56 9.72
C SER A 68 -4.18 1.16 9.47
N SER A 69 -4.59 0.48 10.55
CA SER A 69 -5.27 -0.81 10.45
C SER A 69 -6.53 -0.74 9.59
N GLY A 70 -7.43 0.19 9.88
CA GLY A 70 -8.67 0.38 9.12
C GLY A 70 -8.39 0.72 7.65
N LEU A 71 -7.46 1.64 7.39
CA LEU A 71 -7.08 2.01 6.03
C LEU A 71 -6.50 0.83 5.25
N TYR A 72 -5.60 0.04 5.83
CA TYR A 72 -5.04 -1.14 5.17
C TYR A 72 -6.13 -2.18 4.86
N VAL A 73 -7.00 -2.49 5.82
CA VAL A 73 -8.11 -3.44 5.63
C VAL A 73 -9.05 -2.98 4.53
N VAL A 74 -9.48 -1.71 4.57
CA VAL A 74 -10.37 -1.11 3.55
C VAL A 74 -9.70 -1.13 2.18
N SER A 75 -8.44 -0.69 2.07
CA SER A 75 -7.70 -0.71 0.80
C SER A 75 -7.59 -2.12 0.22
N ILE A 76 -7.22 -3.11 1.03
CA ILE A 76 -7.11 -4.51 0.58
C ILE A 76 -8.48 -5.03 0.13
N PHE A 77 -9.53 -4.77 0.93
CA PHE A 77 -10.88 -5.22 0.63
C PHE A 77 -11.39 -4.65 -0.69
N PHE A 78 -11.35 -3.33 -0.87
CA PHE A 78 -11.80 -2.68 -2.11
C PHE A 78 -10.96 -3.06 -3.32
N ALA A 79 -9.63 -3.08 -3.19
CA ALA A 79 -8.75 -3.46 -4.29
C ALA A 79 -9.04 -4.90 -4.75
N ARG A 80 -9.19 -5.84 -3.81
CA ARG A 80 -9.55 -7.23 -4.12
C ARG A 80 -10.93 -7.31 -4.75
N TRP A 81 -11.93 -6.62 -4.17
CA TRP A 81 -13.28 -6.64 -4.70
C TRP A 81 -13.32 -6.18 -6.15
N ILE A 82 -12.67 -5.04 -6.48
CA ILE A 82 -12.60 -4.54 -7.85
C ILE A 82 -11.84 -5.54 -8.74
N TRP A 83 -10.65 -5.97 -8.32
CA TRP A 83 -9.80 -6.86 -9.13
C TRP A 83 -10.46 -8.18 -9.49
N PHE A 84 -11.11 -8.83 -8.52
CA PHE A 84 -11.77 -10.12 -8.75
C PHE A 84 -13.14 -9.98 -9.41
N SER A 85 -13.75 -8.79 -9.37
CA SER A 85 -14.96 -8.48 -10.16
C SER A 85 -14.65 -8.24 -11.65
N LEU A 86 -13.39 -7.91 -11.99
CA LEU A 86 -13.00 -7.77 -13.39
C LEU A 86 -12.97 -9.14 -14.10
N PRO A 87 -13.45 -9.21 -15.36
CA PRO A 87 -13.28 -10.40 -16.20
C PRO A 87 -11.79 -10.66 -16.44
N SER A 88 -11.42 -11.91 -16.71
CA SER A 88 -10.03 -12.32 -16.92
C SER A 88 -9.32 -11.50 -18.01
N SER A 89 -10.03 -11.12 -19.08
CA SER A 89 -9.51 -10.28 -20.17
C SER A 89 -9.20 -8.84 -19.76
N ALA A 90 -9.82 -8.33 -18.69
CA ALA A 90 -9.59 -6.97 -18.18
C ALA A 90 -8.54 -6.91 -17.06
N ARG A 91 -8.05 -8.06 -16.55
CA ARG A 91 -7.00 -8.14 -15.53
C ARG A 91 -5.60 -7.92 -16.14
N SER A 92 -5.39 -6.73 -16.66
CA SER A 92 -4.12 -6.30 -17.25
C SER A 92 -3.14 -5.79 -16.19
N ILE A 93 -1.85 -5.71 -16.56
CA ILE A 93 -0.80 -5.09 -15.75
C ILE A 93 -1.16 -3.63 -15.42
N THR A 94 -1.78 -2.92 -16.37
CA THR A 94 -2.21 -1.53 -16.20
C THR A 94 -3.33 -1.43 -15.14
N ALA A 95 -4.31 -2.34 -15.19
CA ALA A 95 -5.38 -2.38 -14.19
C ALA A 95 -4.83 -2.69 -12.79
N PHE A 96 -3.86 -3.60 -12.69
CA PHE A 96 -3.14 -3.89 -11.44
C PHE A 96 -2.45 -2.64 -10.88
N GLY A 97 -1.65 -1.96 -11.71
CA GLY A 97 -0.94 -0.74 -11.30
C GLY A 97 -1.87 0.38 -10.85
N LEU A 98 -2.97 0.61 -11.58
CA LEU A 98 -3.97 1.62 -11.22
C LEU A 98 -4.65 1.32 -9.87
N LEU A 99 -4.99 0.05 -9.60
CA LEU A 99 -5.59 -0.34 -8.31
C LEU A 99 -4.61 -0.16 -7.15
N VAL A 100 -3.36 -0.58 -7.32
CA VAL A 100 -2.33 -0.42 -6.29
C VAL A 100 -2.08 1.07 -6.03
N TRP A 101 -1.92 1.87 -7.08
CA TRP A 101 -1.67 3.31 -6.96
C TRP A 101 -2.84 4.06 -6.31
N SER A 102 -4.08 3.80 -6.75
CA SER A 102 -5.29 4.43 -6.18
C SER A 102 -5.51 4.11 -4.70
N SER A 103 -5.17 2.89 -4.27
CA SER A 103 -5.23 2.50 -2.86
C SER A 103 -4.31 3.36 -1.99
N HIS A 104 -3.13 3.72 -2.50
CA HIS A 104 -2.16 4.57 -1.81
C HIS A 104 -2.49 6.06 -1.87
N LEU A 105 -3.14 6.51 -2.95
CA LEU A 105 -3.63 7.89 -3.08
C LEU A 105 -4.58 8.23 -1.92
N LEU A 106 -5.56 7.37 -1.68
CA LEU A 106 -6.54 7.56 -0.61
C LEU A 106 -5.88 7.60 0.77
N LEU A 107 -4.97 6.66 1.04
CA LEU A 107 -4.26 6.59 2.31
C LEU A 107 -3.39 7.83 2.54
N THR A 108 -2.61 8.22 1.54
CA THR A 108 -1.75 9.42 1.60
C THR A 108 -2.59 10.66 1.89
N PHE A 109 -3.74 10.80 1.22
CA PHE A 109 -4.63 11.92 1.41
C PHE A 109 -5.19 11.99 2.85
N ILE A 110 -5.71 10.87 3.37
CA ILE A 110 -6.25 10.81 4.74
C ILE A 110 -5.18 11.13 5.78
N ARG A 111 -3.97 10.59 5.63
CA ARG A 111 -2.86 10.88 6.55
C ARG A 111 -2.41 12.33 6.52
N LEU A 112 -2.38 12.95 5.34
CA LEU A 112 -2.06 14.37 5.20
C LEU A 112 -3.08 15.26 5.90
N LEU A 113 -4.38 14.93 5.81
CA LEU A 113 -5.43 15.63 6.54
C LEU A 113 -5.25 15.50 8.06
N MET A 114 -4.93 14.30 8.55
CA MET A 114 -4.73 14.06 9.98
C MET A 114 -3.51 14.77 10.56
N TRP A 115 -2.47 15.00 9.76
CA TRP A 115 -1.27 15.70 10.22
C TRP A 115 -1.51 17.21 10.40
N GLY A 116 -2.60 17.77 9.87
CA GLY A 116 -2.96 19.18 10.09
C GLY A 116 -2.00 20.18 9.43
N PHE A 117 -1.40 19.83 8.29
CA PHE A 117 -0.54 20.75 7.54
C PHE A 117 -1.32 22.00 7.07
N ARG A 118 -0.64 23.15 6.96
CA ARG A 118 -1.17 24.34 6.28
C ARG A 118 -1.45 24.02 4.80
N GLU A 119 -2.53 24.58 4.25
CA GLU A 119 -3.05 24.25 2.90
C GLU A 119 -1.99 24.25 1.78
N GLN A 120 -1.09 25.23 1.76
CA GLN A 120 -0.03 25.34 0.74
C GLN A 120 1.06 24.25 0.83
N THR A 121 1.18 23.59 1.99
CA THR A 121 2.16 22.52 2.24
C THR A 121 1.57 21.15 1.89
N ILE A 122 0.23 20.98 1.97
CA ILE A 122 -0.45 19.70 1.69
C ILE A 122 -0.22 19.26 0.24
N LEU A 123 -0.44 20.15 -0.74
CA LEU A 123 -0.30 19.79 -2.15
C LEU A 123 1.15 19.40 -2.48
N LYS A 124 2.14 20.15 -1.97
CA LYS A 124 3.56 19.83 -2.16
C LYS A 124 3.92 18.48 -1.55
N ALA A 125 3.51 18.23 -0.30
CA ALA A 125 3.76 16.96 0.37
C ALA A 125 3.10 15.80 -0.38
N PHE A 126 1.87 15.98 -0.85
CA PHE A 126 1.15 15.00 -1.66
C PHE A 126 1.89 14.67 -2.97
N LEU A 127 2.31 15.68 -3.73
CA LEU A 127 3.03 15.47 -4.99
C LEU A 127 4.37 14.77 -4.78
N VAL A 128 5.11 15.12 -3.72
CA VAL A 128 6.36 14.44 -3.36
C VAL A 128 6.10 12.98 -3.01
N GLN A 129 5.03 12.68 -2.26
CA GLN A 129 4.63 11.30 -1.96
C GLN A 129 4.30 10.52 -3.23
N GLN A 130 3.56 11.12 -4.15
CA GLN A 130 3.23 10.47 -5.43
C GLN A 130 4.48 10.23 -6.29
N ALA A 131 5.42 11.18 -6.31
CA ALA A 131 6.67 11.04 -7.06
C ALA A 131 7.53 9.87 -6.56
N VAL A 132 7.53 9.60 -5.25
CA VAL A 132 8.24 8.43 -4.67
C VAL A 132 7.47 7.14 -4.87
N LEU A 133 6.14 7.19 -4.78
CA LEU A 133 5.26 6.03 -4.89
C LEU A 133 5.21 5.47 -6.33
N ILE A 134 5.12 6.32 -7.35
CA ILE A 134 4.96 5.88 -8.75
C ILE A 134 6.07 4.90 -9.17
N PRO A 135 7.37 5.17 -8.94
CA PRO A 135 8.43 4.21 -9.21
C PRO A 135 8.24 2.85 -8.50
N MET A 136 7.77 2.86 -7.25
CA MET A 136 7.52 1.62 -6.51
C MET A 136 6.35 0.82 -7.10
N VAL A 137 5.29 1.50 -7.52
CA VAL A 137 4.16 0.86 -8.21
C VAL A 137 4.60 0.32 -9.56
N MET A 138 5.39 1.06 -10.33
CA MET A 138 5.96 0.60 -11.61
C MET A 138 6.81 -0.66 -11.40
N PHE A 139 7.64 -0.69 -10.35
CA PHE A 139 8.42 -1.87 -10.00
C PHE A 139 7.52 -3.07 -9.64
N ALA A 140 6.45 -2.85 -8.87
CA ALA A 140 5.48 -3.89 -8.57
C ALA A 140 4.76 -4.41 -9.83
N CYS A 141 4.45 -3.53 -10.79
CA CYS A 141 3.90 -3.92 -12.09
C CYS A 141 4.88 -4.77 -12.91
N LEU A 142 6.17 -4.42 -12.92
CA LEU A 142 7.20 -5.22 -13.60
C LEU A 142 7.34 -6.61 -12.97
N LEU A 143 7.34 -6.70 -11.64
CA LEU A 143 7.35 -7.98 -10.93
C LEU A 143 6.10 -8.82 -11.24
N TYR A 144 4.94 -8.18 -11.34
CA TYR A 144 3.70 -8.84 -11.71
C TYR A 144 3.76 -9.37 -13.15
N ALA A 145 4.23 -8.56 -14.09
CA ALA A 145 4.38 -8.90 -15.50
C ALA A 145 5.35 -10.08 -15.72
N TRP A 146 6.54 -10.01 -15.11
CA TRP A 146 7.54 -11.07 -15.18
C TRP A 146 7.00 -12.41 -14.67
N ARG A 147 6.16 -12.36 -13.64
CA ARG A 147 5.53 -13.56 -13.09
C ARG A 147 4.44 -14.13 -14.00
N THR A 148 3.61 -13.27 -14.60
CA THR A 148 2.57 -13.76 -15.52
C THR A 148 3.20 -14.46 -16.72
N GLU A 149 4.29 -13.92 -17.26
CA GLU A 149 5.07 -14.57 -18.33
C GLU A 149 5.59 -15.94 -17.91
N GLN A 150 6.13 -16.08 -16.69
CA GLN A 150 6.64 -17.37 -16.21
C GLN A 150 5.56 -18.44 -16.03
N ASN A 151 4.32 -18.06 -15.76
CA ASN A 151 3.21 -19.01 -15.59
C ASN A 151 2.61 -19.46 -16.92
N ASP A 152 2.86 -18.73 -18.01
CA ASP A 152 2.38 -19.05 -19.36
C ASP A 152 3.36 -19.94 -20.15
N VAL A 153 4.57 -20.20 -19.62
CA VAL A 153 5.59 -21.14 -20.15
C VAL A 153 5.56 -22.46 -19.40
#